data_AF-A0AAV8HMB7-F1
#
_entry.id   AF-A0AAV8HMB7-F1
#
_cell.length_a   1.000
_cell.length_b   1.000
_cell.length_c   1.000
_cell.angle_alpha   90.00
_cell.angle_beta   90.00
_cell.angle_gamma   90.00
#
_symmetry.space_group_name_H-M   'P 1'
#
loop_
_entity.id
_entity.type
_entity.pdbx_description
1 polymer ?
#
loop_
_entity_poly.entity_id
_entity_poly.type
_entity_poly.pdbx_seq_one_letter_code
_entity_poly.pdbx_strand_id
1 'polypeptide(L)'
;MNDITTRAIIGSKCKKQDTFLRELDAAVKILADFNLTDLFPSSRLARLVSSAAKIAERSKQEIYHILDEVIEQHRESMIARGESKEEDLLSVLLRLHDEETLENPLDMDKIRAAILDLFAAGSETTSTTLEWAMSELIRNPATMEMAQSEIRRIIKGSSTPEEIDMSESIGLTARRKTPLLLFAVPYEIDMGING
;
A
#
# COMPACT_ATOMS: atom_id res chain seq x y z
N MET A 1 3.16 -6.47 -1.79
CA MET A 1 3.14 -5.63 -2.99
C MET A 1 2.27 -6.31 -3.98
N ASN A 2 1.28 -5.63 -4.54
CA ASN A 2 0.33 -6.27 -5.44
C ASN A 2 0.74 -5.97 -6.88
N ASP A 3 0.57 -6.95 -7.76
CA ASP A 3 0.96 -6.85 -9.18
C ASP A 3 0.27 -5.67 -9.88
N ILE A 4 -0.97 -5.36 -9.47
CA ILE A 4 -1.74 -4.21 -9.94
C ILE A 4 -1.02 -2.90 -9.57
N THR A 5 -0.65 -2.72 -8.30
CA THR A 5 0.05 -1.54 -7.80
C THR A 5 1.41 -1.38 -8.48
N THR A 6 2.16 -2.47 -8.69
CA THR A 6 3.44 -2.39 -9.41
C THR A 6 3.25 -1.96 -10.86
N ARG A 7 2.26 -2.52 -11.56
CA ARG A 7 2.02 -2.18 -12.95
C ARG A 7 1.57 -0.74 -13.14
N ALA A 8 0.77 -0.21 -12.22
CA ALA A 8 0.35 1.19 -12.27
C ALA A 8 1.50 2.18 -12.04
N ILE A 9 2.45 1.83 -11.17
CA ILE A 9 3.51 2.75 -10.74
C ILE A 9 4.73 2.68 -11.67
N ILE A 10 5.16 1.48 -12.04
CA ILE A 10 6.40 1.24 -12.80
C ILE A 10 6.17 0.48 -14.12
N GLY A 11 4.92 0.33 -14.55
CA GLY A 11 4.57 -0.27 -15.83
C GLY A 11 4.94 -1.75 -15.99
N SER A 12 5.38 -2.42 -14.90
CA SER A 12 5.97 -3.76 -14.91
C SER A 12 5.91 -4.43 -13.53
N LYS A 13 6.33 -5.70 -13.44
CA LYS A 13 6.43 -6.44 -12.18
C LYS A 13 7.79 -6.18 -11.51
N CYS A 14 7.80 -6.02 -10.19
CA CYS A 14 9.05 -5.94 -9.43
C CYS A 14 9.65 -7.34 -9.21
N LYS A 15 10.90 -7.56 -9.67
CA LYS A 15 11.59 -8.86 -9.53
C LYS A 15 11.94 -9.22 -8.09
N LYS A 16 12.19 -8.22 -7.24
CA LYS A 16 12.62 -8.39 -5.83
C LYS A 16 11.50 -8.13 -4.82
N GLN A 17 10.26 -8.39 -5.24
CA GLN A 17 9.04 -8.13 -4.47
C GLN A 17 9.06 -8.71 -3.06
N ASP A 18 9.47 -9.98 -2.89
CA ASP A 18 9.48 -10.63 -1.57
C ASP A 18 10.51 -10.00 -0.63
N THR A 19 11.68 -9.65 -1.16
CA THR A 19 12.72 -8.93 -0.41
C THR A 19 12.23 -7.56 -0.02
N PHE A 20 11.64 -6.80 -0.94
CA PHE A 20 11.07 -5.49 -0.66
C PHE A 20 10.01 -5.57 0.45
N LEU A 21 9.08 -6.53 0.37
CA LEU A 21 8.03 -6.69 1.37
C LEU A 21 8.56 -7.04 2.76
N ARG A 22 9.58 -7.89 2.82
CA ARG A 22 10.23 -8.26 4.08
C ARG A 22 10.91 -7.05 4.73
N GLU A 23 11.63 -6.24 3.96
CA GLU A 23 12.28 -5.04 4.48
C GLU A 23 11.26 -3.97 4.87
N LEU A 24 10.17 -3.84 4.09
CA LEU A 24 9.07 -2.94 4.41
C LEU A 24 8.37 -3.36 5.72
N ASP A 25 8.07 -4.64 5.90
CA ASP A 25 7.48 -5.17 7.14
C ASP A 25 8.39 -4.93 8.35
N ALA A 26 9.71 -5.11 8.19
CA ALA A 26 10.67 -4.78 9.23
C ALA A 26 10.64 -3.27 9.59
N ALA A 27 10.57 -2.39 8.58
CA ALA A 27 10.47 -0.96 8.79
C ALA A 27 9.15 -0.54 9.46
N VAL A 28 8.01 -1.08 9.01
CA VAL A 28 6.68 -0.82 9.57
C VAL A 28 6.59 -1.31 11.02
N LYS A 29 7.13 -2.48 11.33
CA LYS A 29 7.19 -2.99 12.71
C LYS A 29 7.98 -2.05 13.62
N ILE A 30 9.09 -1.51 13.16
CA ILE A 30 9.88 -0.55 13.95
C ILE A 30 9.09 0.75 14.15
N LEU A 31 8.41 1.25 13.12
CA LEU A 31 7.56 2.45 13.21
C LEU A 31 6.37 2.26 14.14
N ALA A 32 5.83 1.04 14.24
CA ALA A 32 4.68 0.71 15.08
C ALA A 32 5.05 0.33 16.53
N ASP A 33 6.30 -0.04 16.80
CA ASP A 33 6.77 -0.46 18.13
C ASP A 33 7.30 0.74 18.96
N PHE A 34 7.32 0.59 20.29
CA PHE A 34 7.82 1.62 21.20
C PHE A 34 9.35 1.61 21.24
N ASN A 35 10.02 2.57 20.63
CA ASN A 35 11.48 2.62 20.65
C ASN A 35 12.03 3.59 21.72
N LEU A 36 13.20 3.25 22.27
CA LEU A 36 13.95 4.13 23.20
C LEU A 36 14.30 5.49 22.57
N THR A 37 14.41 5.53 21.25
CA THR A 37 14.60 6.76 20.47
C THR A 37 13.36 7.64 20.46
N ASP A 38 12.16 7.08 20.60
CA ASP A 38 10.90 7.82 20.63
C ASP A 38 10.63 8.37 22.04
N LEU A 39 11.02 7.60 23.07
CA LEU A 39 10.94 8.03 24.47
C LEU A 39 12.02 9.05 24.85
N PHE A 40 13.21 8.96 24.27
CA PHE A 40 14.35 9.82 24.58
C PHE A 40 15.07 10.33 23.32
N PRO A 41 14.41 11.16 22.48
CA PRO A 41 14.90 11.58 21.16
C PRO A 41 16.23 12.35 21.22
N SER A 42 16.51 13.02 22.35
CA SER A 42 17.72 13.81 22.57
C SER A 42 18.94 12.99 23.04
N SER A 43 18.74 11.74 23.44
CA SER A 43 19.82 10.91 24.00
C SER A 43 20.65 10.26 22.90
N ARG A 44 21.91 10.70 22.76
CA ARG A 44 22.88 10.08 21.85
C ARG A 44 23.14 8.61 22.20
N LEU A 45 23.06 8.25 23.49
CA LEU A 45 23.23 6.88 23.97
C LEU A 45 22.04 6.01 23.57
N ALA A 46 20.81 6.52 23.69
CA ALA A 46 19.60 5.81 23.25
C ALA A 46 19.66 5.51 21.74
N ARG A 47 20.12 6.47 20.92
CA ARG A 47 20.35 6.24 19.48
C ARG A 47 21.46 5.22 19.20
N LEU A 48 22.56 5.25 19.95
CA LEU A 48 23.70 4.36 19.74
C LEU A 48 23.40 2.89 20.10
N VAL A 49 22.62 2.69 21.16
CA VAL A 49 22.25 1.38 21.70
C VAL A 49 20.99 0.81 21.02
N SER A 50 20.18 1.65 20.39
CA SER A 50 18.96 1.23 19.70
C SER A 50 19.28 0.26 18.54
N SER A 51 18.89 -1.01 18.74
CA SER A 51 18.83 -2.01 17.67
C SER A 51 17.83 -1.59 16.59
N ALA A 52 16.72 -0.96 16.98
CA ALA A 52 15.69 -0.49 16.07
C ALA A 52 16.22 0.54 15.07
N ALA A 53 17.01 1.52 15.52
CA ALA A 53 17.61 2.51 14.61
C ALA A 53 18.56 1.86 13.59
N LYS A 54 19.33 0.85 14.01
CA LYS A 54 20.25 0.11 13.12
C LYS A 54 19.49 -0.75 12.11
N ILE A 55 18.40 -1.39 12.53
CA ILE A 55 17.57 -2.21 11.64
C ILE A 55 16.83 -1.30 10.65
N ALA A 56 16.27 -0.18 11.10
CA ALA A 56 15.59 0.78 10.23
C ALA A 56 16.52 1.34 9.15
N GLU A 57 17.74 1.73 9.52
CA GLU A 57 18.72 2.21 8.53
C GLU A 57 19.11 1.12 7.52
N ARG A 58 19.31 -0.13 7.98
CA ARG A 58 19.58 -1.25 7.08
C ARG A 58 18.42 -1.49 6.11
N SER A 59 17.20 -1.59 6.63
CA SER A 59 16.02 -1.84 5.79
C SER A 59 15.79 -0.68 4.81
N LYS A 60 16.02 0.58 5.23
CA LYS A 60 16.01 1.73 4.32
C LYS A 60 17.03 1.58 3.19
N GLN A 61 18.27 1.22 3.50
CA GLN A 61 19.33 1.05 2.49
C GLN A 61 18.98 -0.05 1.48
N GLU A 62 18.50 -1.20 1.96
CA GLU A 62 18.08 -2.30 1.08
C GLU A 62 16.87 -1.93 0.22
N ILE A 63 15.87 -1.25 0.79
CA ILE A 63 14.71 -0.74 0.05
C ILE A 63 15.18 0.22 -1.04
N TYR A 64 16.06 1.17 -0.73
CA TYR A 64 16.51 2.18 -1.69
C TYR A 64 17.34 1.54 -2.80
N HIS A 65 18.17 0.54 -2.49
CA HIS A 65 18.89 -0.24 -3.48
C HIS A 65 17.94 -0.98 -4.44
N ILE A 66 16.85 -1.57 -3.94
CA ILE A 66 15.81 -2.19 -4.79
C ILE A 66 15.13 -1.13 -5.66
N LEU A 67 14.82 0.05 -5.13
CA LEU A 67 14.21 1.13 -5.88
C LEU A 67 15.14 1.65 -7.00
N ASP A 68 16.43 1.74 -6.73
CA ASP A 68 17.43 2.12 -7.75
C ASP A 68 17.47 1.12 -8.90
N GLU A 69 17.46 -0.19 -8.60
CA GLU A 69 17.38 -1.22 -9.64
C GLU A 69 16.07 -1.14 -10.45
N VAL A 70 14.95 -0.80 -9.80
CA VAL A 70 13.66 -0.62 -10.46
C VAL A 70 13.70 0.59 -11.39
N ILE A 71 14.26 1.72 -10.93
CA ILE A 71 14.39 2.94 -11.72
C ILE A 71 15.29 2.70 -12.93
N GLU A 72 16.42 2.01 -12.75
CA GLU A 72 17.35 1.75 -13.83
C GLU A 72 16.74 0.81 -14.89
N GLN A 73 16.12 -0.29 -14.45
CA GLN A 73 15.39 -1.19 -15.36
C GLN A 73 14.26 -0.48 -16.11
N HIS A 74 13.61 0.48 -15.46
CA HIS A 74 12.57 1.29 -16.06
C HIS A 74 13.15 2.20 -17.16
N ARG A 75 14.26 2.89 -16.89
CA ARG A 75 14.97 3.71 -17.89
C ARG A 75 15.44 2.91 -19.10
N GLU A 76 16.06 1.75 -18.88
CA GLU A 76 16.47 0.84 -19.96
C GLU A 76 15.27 0.43 -20.82
N SER A 77 14.14 0.13 -20.17
CA SER A 77 12.89 -0.24 -20.83
C SER A 77 12.27 0.94 -21.61
N MET A 78 12.39 2.18 -21.13
CA MET A 78 11.93 3.37 -21.86
C MET A 78 12.75 3.58 -23.13
N ILE A 79 14.09 3.50 -23.04
CA ILE A 79 14.99 3.65 -24.18
C ILE A 79 14.71 2.59 -25.25
N ALA A 80 14.51 1.34 -24.83
CA ALA A 80 14.26 0.23 -25.74
C ALA A 80 12.91 0.32 -26.48
N ARG A 81 11.92 1.04 -25.93
CA ARG A 81 10.53 1.08 -26.43
C ARG A 81 10.16 2.35 -27.20
N GLY A 82 10.96 3.42 -27.08
CA GLY A 82 10.66 4.72 -27.67
C GLY A 82 9.38 5.37 -27.08
N GLU A 83 8.89 6.44 -27.71
CA GLU A 83 7.74 7.25 -27.25
C GLU A 83 6.36 6.55 -27.31
N SER A 84 6.30 5.25 -27.66
CA SER A 84 5.06 4.57 -28.06
C SER A 84 4.25 3.91 -26.93
N LYS A 85 4.67 4.02 -25.66
CA LYS A 85 3.98 3.38 -24.52
C LYS A 85 3.24 4.41 -23.67
N GLU A 86 2.08 4.00 -23.15
CA GLU A 86 1.34 4.67 -22.09
C GLU A 86 2.27 5.05 -20.92
N GLU A 87 2.26 6.33 -20.54
CA GLU A 87 3.07 6.85 -19.44
C GLU A 87 2.59 6.27 -18.10
N ASP A 88 3.49 5.60 -17.39
CA ASP A 88 3.28 5.27 -15.98
C ASP A 88 3.81 6.38 -15.06
N LEU A 89 3.45 6.31 -13.77
CA LEU A 89 3.82 7.33 -12.80
C LEU A 89 5.34 7.55 -12.72
N LEU A 90 6.13 6.48 -12.75
CA LEU A 90 7.59 6.59 -12.69
C LEU A 90 8.15 7.32 -13.92
N SER A 91 7.59 7.07 -15.10
CA SER A 91 7.96 7.80 -16.33
C SER A 91 7.72 9.30 -16.19
N VAL A 92 6.58 9.70 -15.60
CA VAL A 92 6.24 11.10 -15.35
C VAL A 92 7.19 11.74 -14.34
N LEU A 93 7.47 11.05 -13.23
CA LEU A 93 8.37 11.56 -12.18
C LEU A 93 9.81 11.73 -12.69
N LEU A 94 10.31 10.81 -13.51
CA LEU A 94 11.64 10.91 -14.11
C LEU A 94 11.71 12.04 -15.13
N ARG A 95 10.68 12.25 -15.96
CA ARG A 95 10.63 13.41 -16.86
C ARG A 95 10.71 14.72 -16.09
N LEU A 96 9.96 14.85 -14.98
CA LEU A 96 10.01 16.03 -14.11
C LEU A 96 11.35 16.21 -13.38
N HIS A 97 12.12 15.14 -13.18
CA HIS A 97 13.49 15.21 -12.66
C HIS A 97 14.47 15.75 -13.72
N ASP A 98 14.32 15.30 -14.97
CA ASP A 98 15.20 15.66 -16.08
C ASP A 98 14.86 17.06 -16.69
N GLU A 99 13.71 17.65 -16.34
CA GLU A 99 13.32 19.00 -16.75
C GLU A 99 14.13 20.10 -16.04
N GLU A 100 15.18 20.59 -16.73
CA GLU A 100 16.07 21.66 -16.25
C GLU A 100 15.38 23.04 -16.07
N THR A 101 14.15 23.21 -16.53
CA THR A 101 13.39 24.48 -16.48
C THR A 101 12.67 24.74 -15.17
N LEU A 102 12.61 23.76 -14.27
CA LEU A 102 11.96 23.90 -12.97
C LEU A 102 12.88 24.64 -11.99
N GLU A 103 12.38 25.66 -11.29
CA GLU A 103 13.14 26.37 -10.24
C GLU A 103 13.56 25.44 -9.08
N ASN A 104 12.91 24.28 -8.95
CA ASN A 104 13.22 23.25 -7.96
C ASN A 104 12.97 21.85 -8.56
N PRO A 105 13.92 21.30 -9.34
CA PRO A 105 13.75 19.99 -9.96
C PRO A 105 13.52 18.90 -8.91
N LEU A 106 12.77 17.87 -9.29
CA LEU A 106 12.40 16.80 -8.38
C LEU A 106 13.62 15.93 -8.08
N ASP A 107 14.19 16.04 -6.88
CA ASP A 107 15.35 15.24 -6.48
C ASP A 107 15.06 13.71 -6.48
N MET A 108 16.08 12.91 -6.81
CA MET A 108 15.99 11.45 -6.87
C MET A 108 15.58 10.83 -5.54
N ASP A 109 16.01 11.42 -4.41
CA ASP A 109 15.57 10.95 -3.09
C ASP A 109 14.08 11.15 -2.87
N LYS A 110 13.50 12.22 -3.43
CA LYS A 110 12.05 12.46 -3.39
C LYS A 110 11.30 11.47 -4.29
N ILE A 111 11.86 11.13 -5.45
CA ILE A 111 11.29 10.09 -6.33
C ILE A 111 11.26 8.74 -5.61
N ARG A 112 12.38 8.30 -5.03
CA ARG A 112 12.45 7.06 -4.25
C ARG A 112 11.42 7.05 -3.13
N ALA A 113 11.33 8.14 -2.37
CA ALA A 113 10.37 8.27 -1.27
C ALA A 113 8.91 8.18 -1.76
N ALA A 114 8.57 8.85 -2.86
CA ALA A 114 7.21 8.82 -3.42
C ALA A 114 6.83 7.41 -3.91
N ILE A 115 7.73 6.73 -4.61
CA ILE A 115 7.50 5.34 -5.08
C ILE A 115 7.37 4.38 -3.90
N LEU A 116 8.22 4.52 -2.87
CA LEU A 116 8.13 3.74 -1.64
C LEU A 116 6.77 3.93 -0.95
N ASP A 117 6.34 5.18 -0.76
CA ASP A 117 5.08 5.50 -0.10
C ASP A 117 3.89 4.87 -0.83
N LEU A 118 3.87 4.99 -2.16
CA LEU A 118 2.80 4.45 -2.98
C LEU A 118 2.79 2.91 -3.01
N PHE A 119 3.97 2.27 -3.03
CA PHE A 119 4.08 0.83 -2.88
C PHE A 119 3.63 0.36 -1.49
N ALA A 120 4.03 1.03 -0.42
CA ALA A 120 3.63 0.67 0.93
C ALA A 120 2.11 0.80 1.09
N ALA A 121 1.56 1.98 0.81
CA ALA A 121 0.15 2.30 0.98
C ALA A 121 -0.77 1.42 0.12
N GLY A 122 -0.42 1.20 -1.15
CA GLY A 122 -1.26 0.43 -2.08
C GLY A 122 -1.29 -1.07 -1.78
N SER A 123 -0.28 -1.60 -1.09
CA SER A 123 -0.12 -3.04 -0.89
C SER A 123 -0.77 -3.53 0.39
N GLU A 124 -0.47 -2.87 1.50
CA GLU A 124 -0.91 -3.30 2.83
C GLU A 124 -2.43 -3.15 2.97
N THR A 125 -2.96 -1.97 2.59
CA THR A 125 -4.38 -1.66 2.71
C THR A 125 -5.29 -2.59 1.89
N THR A 126 -4.89 -2.91 0.66
CA THR A 126 -5.67 -3.77 -0.23
C THR A 126 -5.60 -5.24 0.19
N SER A 127 -4.44 -5.72 0.65
CA SER A 127 -4.30 -7.08 1.22
C SER A 127 -5.18 -7.24 2.45
N THR A 128 -5.06 -6.33 3.43
CA THR A 128 -5.88 -6.36 4.65
C THR A 128 -7.37 -6.29 4.33
N THR A 129 -7.78 -5.43 3.40
CA THR A 129 -9.20 -5.34 2.99
C THR A 129 -9.70 -6.66 2.40
N LEU A 130 -8.90 -7.31 1.55
CA LEU A 130 -9.26 -8.59 0.94
C LEU A 130 -9.32 -9.72 1.98
N GLU A 131 -8.36 -9.77 2.90
CA GLU A 131 -8.35 -10.72 4.01
C GLU A 131 -9.60 -10.59 4.88
N TRP A 132 -10.01 -9.37 5.21
CA TRP A 132 -11.25 -9.11 5.95
C TRP A 132 -12.49 -9.50 5.14
N ALA A 133 -12.55 -9.13 3.86
CA ALA A 133 -13.67 -9.47 3.00
C ALA A 133 -13.86 -10.99 2.88
N MET A 134 -12.78 -11.73 2.63
CA MET A 134 -12.80 -13.19 2.57
C MET A 134 -13.17 -13.81 3.92
N SER A 135 -12.65 -13.28 5.03
CA SER A 135 -13.00 -13.74 6.37
C SER A 135 -14.49 -13.58 6.66
N GLU A 136 -15.08 -12.44 6.27
CA GLU A 136 -16.52 -12.19 6.42
C GLU A 136 -17.37 -13.08 5.52
N LEU A 137 -16.94 -13.34 4.28
CA LEU A 137 -17.63 -14.27 3.38
C LEU A 137 -17.61 -15.71 3.92
N ILE A 138 -16.47 -16.18 4.42
CA ILE A 138 -16.36 -17.53 5.01
C ILE A 138 -17.26 -17.67 6.24
N ARG A 139 -17.40 -16.59 7.03
CA ARG A 139 -18.25 -16.56 8.23
C ARG A 139 -19.76 -16.51 7.91
N ASN A 140 -20.14 -16.12 6.69
CA ASN A 140 -21.53 -16.03 6.25
C ASN A 140 -21.76 -16.83 4.95
N PRO A 141 -22.00 -18.15 5.05
CA PRO A 141 -22.15 -19.04 3.89
C PRO A 141 -23.24 -18.62 2.90
N ALA A 142 -24.35 -18.05 3.39
CA ALA A 142 -25.43 -17.56 2.51
C ALA A 142 -24.98 -16.37 1.65
N THR A 143 -24.19 -15.45 2.22
CA THR A 143 -23.62 -14.32 1.47
C THR A 143 -22.56 -14.79 0.47
N MET A 144 -21.72 -15.76 0.86
CA MET A 144 -20.75 -16.40 -0.03
C MET A 144 -21.43 -17.08 -1.23
N GLU A 145 -22.50 -17.84 -0.99
CA GLU A 145 -23.25 -18.52 -2.05
C GLU A 145 -23.85 -17.52 -3.05
N MET A 146 -24.45 -16.44 -2.53
CA MET A 146 -24.98 -15.36 -3.36
C MET A 146 -23.88 -14.71 -4.21
N ALA A 147 -22.74 -14.34 -3.62
CA ALA A 147 -21.63 -13.72 -4.34
C ALA A 147 -21.08 -14.63 -5.46
N GLN A 148 -20.90 -15.92 -5.19
CA GLN A 148 -20.43 -16.89 -6.20
C GLN A 148 -21.47 -17.11 -7.30
N SER A 149 -22.76 -17.14 -6.95
CA SER A 149 -23.84 -17.27 -7.93
C SER A 149 -23.87 -16.09 -8.90
N GLU A 150 -23.62 -14.88 -8.40
CA GLU A 150 -23.61 -13.65 -9.18
C GLU A 150 -22.41 -13.59 -10.13
N ILE A 151 -21.21 -13.92 -9.64
CA ILE A 151 -20.01 -14.02 -10.48
C ILE A 151 -20.22 -15.06 -11.60
N ARG A 152 -20.81 -16.22 -11.28
CA ARG A 152 -21.15 -17.25 -12.28
C ARG A 152 -22.19 -16.76 -13.30
N ARG A 153 -23.10 -15.86 -12.91
CA ARG A 153 -24.10 -15.27 -13.81
C ARG A 153 -23.43 -14.28 -14.78
N ILE A 154 -22.58 -13.40 -14.28
CA ILE A 154 -21.85 -12.39 -15.08
C ILE A 154 -20.94 -13.06 -16.10
N ILE A 155 -20.12 -14.03 -15.67
CA ILE A 155 -19.17 -14.74 -16.55
C ILE A 155 -19.88 -15.54 -17.65
N LYS A 156 -21.10 -16.04 -17.39
CA LYS A 156 -21.90 -16.71 -18.44
C LYS A 156 -22.43 -15.74 -19.50
N GLY A 157 -22.48 -14.44 -19.21
CA GLY A 157 -22.95 -13.38 -20.12
C GLY A 157 -21.84 -12.58 -20.80
N SER A 158 -20.63 -12.56 -20.25
CA SER A 158 -19.46 -11.83 -20.78
C SER A 158 -18.38 -12.81 -21.27
N SER A 159 -17.91 -12.66 -22.50
CA SER A 159 -16.92 -13.56 -23.11
C SER A 159 -15.49 -13.43 -22.56
N THR A 160 -15.16 -12.37 -21.81
CA THR A 160 -13.83 -12.17 -21.21
C THR A 160 -13.92 -11.45 -19.86
N PRO A 161 -13.05 -11.78 -18.87
CA PRO A 161 -12.97 -11.06 -17.59
C PRO A 161 -12.62 -9.56 -17.70
N GLU A 162 -12.10 -9.14 -18.85
CA GLU A 162 -11.67 -7.77 -19.15
C GLU A 162 -12.85 -6.82 -19.45
N GLU A 163 -14.02 -7.36 -19.79
CA GLU A 163 -15.26 -6.62 -20.09
C GLU A 163 -16.26 -6.61 -18.91
N ILE A 164 -15.79 -6.87 -17.68
CA ILE A 164 -16.67 -6.74 -16.50
C ILE A 164 -16.82 -5.26 -16.17
N ASP A 165 -17.90 -4.66 -16.66
CA ASP A 165 -18.32 -3.32 -16.28
C ASP A 165 -18.66 -3.29 -14.78
N MET A 166 -17.77 -2.66 -14.00
CA MET A 166 -17.96 -2.47 -12.56
C MET A 166 -19.05 -1.43 -12.23
N SER A 167 -19.60 -0.73 -13.23
CA SER A 167 -20.69 0.21 -13.01
C SER A 167 -22.04 -0.47 -12.69
N GLU A 168 -22.19 -1.76 -13.01
CA GLU A 168 -23.43 -2.54 -12.80
C GLU A 168 -23.35 -3.67 -11.73
N SER A 169 -22.50 -3.58 -10.71
CA SER A 169 -22.58 -4.51 -9.55
C SER A 169 -22.71 -3.73 -8.23
N ILE A 170 -23.88 -3.59 -7.59
CA ILE A 170 -24.78 -4.59 -6.96
C ILE A 170 -24.09 -5.42 -5.87
N GLY A 171 -24.42 -5.11 -4.61
CA GLY A 171 -24.41 -6.05 -3.47
C GLY A 171 -23.08 -6.30 -2.73
N LEU A 172 -21.93 -6.07 -3.35
CA LEU A 172 -20.60 -6.33 -2.74
C LEU A 172 -19.92 -5.07 -2.17
N THR A 173 -20.69 -4.02 -1.85
CA THR A 173 -20.16 -2.95 -1.02
C THR A 173 -19.94 -3.51 0.39
N ALA A 174 -18.71 -3.89 0.69
CA ALA A 174 -18.27 -4.07 2.07
C ALA A 174 -18.41 -2.71 2.78
N ARG A 175 -19.60 -2.43 3.31
CA ARG A 175 -19.78 -1.34 4.27
C ARG A 175 -18.86 -1.69 5.43
N ARG A 176 -17.74 -0.95 5.54
CA ARG A 176 -16.94 -0.89 6.76
C ARG A 176 -17.92 -0.51 7.88
N LYS A 177 -18.34 -1.50 8.69
CA LYS A 177 -19.47 -1.35 9.63
C LYS A 177 -19.13 -0.52 10.87
N THR A 178 -18.00 0.19 10.87
CA THR A 178 -17.59 1.08 11.94
C THR A 178 -16.79 2.25 11.36
N PRO A 179 -17.36 3.47 11.33
CA PRO A 179 -16.54 4.66 11.40
C PRO A 179 -15.78 4.64 12.73
N LEU A 180 -14.55 5.18 12.77
CA LEU A 180 -13.89 5.59 14.00
C LEU A 180 -14.72 6.71 14.65
N LEU A 181 -15.82 6.35 15.29
CA LEU A 181 -16.57 7.23 16.18
C LEU A 181 -16.13 6.88 17.60
N LEU A 182 -15.19 7.68 18.10
CA LEU A 182 -14.90 7.75 19.53
C LEU A 182 -16.13 8.38 20.19
N PHE A 183 -17.05 7.58 20.70
CA PHE A 183 -18.09 8.07 21.60
C PHE A 183 -17.52 8.06 23.02
N ALA A 184 -17.24 9.24 23.57
CA ALA A 184 -17.09 9.39 25.01
C ALA A 184 -18.48 9.23 25.63
N VAL A 185 -18.73 8.08 26.26
CA VAL A 185 -19.95 7.86 27.04
C VAL A 185 -19.66 8.30 28.47
N PRO A 186 -20.29 9.37 29.00
CA PRO A 186 -20.21 9.65 30.42
C PRO A 186 -20.95 8.52 31.17
N TYR A 187 -20.26 7.92 32.12
CA TYR A 187 -20.78 6.91 33.01
C TYR A 187 -21.71 7.58 34.03
N GLU A 188 -23.03 7.54 33.81
CA GLU A 188 -24.00 7.82 34.88
C GLU A 188 -24.39 6.50 35.56
N ILE A 189 -24.06 6.46 36.85
CA ILE A 189 -24.37 5.36 37.76
C ILE A 189 -25.87 5.36 38.01
N ASP A 190 -26.47 4.19 37.85
CA ASP A 190 -27.83 3.86 38.24
C ASP A 190 -28.06 4.22 39.71
N MET A 191 -29.00 5.13 39.98
CA MET A 191 -29.69 5.15 41.26
C MET A 191 -31.17 5.07 40.99
N GLY A 192 -31.66 3.83 40.98
CA GLY A 192 -33.06 3.53 41.17
C GLY A 192 -33.58 4.26 42.40
N ILE A 193 -34.63 5.06 42.19
CA ILE A 193 -35.50 5.51 43.26
C ILE A 193 -36.94 5.25 42.80
N ASN A 194 -37.50 4.17 43.34
CA ASN A 194 -38.94 3.94 43.43
C ASN A 194 -39.60 5.15 44.10
N GLY A 195 -40.73 5.59 43.55
CA GLY A 195 -41.64 6.57 44.14
C GLY A 195 -42.82 6.82 43.23
#